data_AF-T1B4V0-F1
#
_entry.id   AF-T1B4V0-F1
#
_cell.length_a   1.000
_cell.length_b   1.000
_cell.length_c   1.000
_cell.angle_alpha   90.00
_cell.angle_beta   90.00
_cell.angle_gamma   90.00
#
_symmetry.space_group_name_H-M   'P 1'
#
loop_
_entity.id
_entity.type
_entity.pdbx_description
1 polymer ?
#
loop_
_entity_poly.entity_id
_entity_poly.type
_entity_poly.pdbx_seq_one_letter_code
_entity_poly.pdbx_strand_id
1 'polypeptide(L)'
;MVNTVRALPIPETSGIQPGKARRVEDALARCVEALRQGDNVLLYPAGRLMRDRMTDLGGVSAVERILAQLPEVRLVLVRTTGLWGSSFGWGAGTEPRLGRALKAHLLDLAISGIFFAPKRNVRITLAEPEDFPRQAGRAAMNRFMEGFYNQDSPPARYVPYRIWQR
;
A
#
# COMPACT_ATOMS: atom_id res chain seq x y z
N MET A 1 13.71 -10.63 8.33
CA MET A 1 12.39 -11.29 8.20
C MET A 1 11.68 -10.75 6.96
N VAL A 2 11.98 -11.27 5.76
CA VAL A 2 11.27 -10.90 4.50
C VAL A 2 10.99 -12.15 3.63
N ASN A 3 11.39 -13.35 4.08
CA ASN A 3 11.42 -14.56 3.23
C ASN A 3 10.17 -15.45 3.34
N THR A 4 9.21 -15.12 4.22
CA THR A 4 7.99 -15.92 4.44
C THR A 4 6.81 -15.45 3.60
N VAL A 5 6.87 -14.20 3.12
CA VAL A 5 5.95 -13.66 2.12
C VAL A 5 6.78 -13.61 0.85
N ARG A 6 6.33 -14.18 -0.27
CA ARG A 6 7.02 -14.10 -1.58
C ARG A 6 7.03 -12.64 -2.08
N ALA A 7 7.65 -11.74 -1.32
CA ALA A 7 7.69 -10.32 -1.56
C ALA A 7 8.77 -10.05 -2.59
N LEU A 8 8.38 -9.38 -3.67
CA LEU A 8 9.30 -8.84 -4.66
C LEU A 8 9.55 -7.37 -4.28
N PRO A 9 10.65 -7.04 -3.58
CA PRO A 9 10.93 -5.67 -3.24
C PRO A 9 11.22 -4.88 -4.52
N ILE A 10 10.34 -3.94 -4.86
CA ILE A 10 10.59 -2.97 -5.92
C ILE A 10 11.39 -1.82 -5.29
N PRO A 11 12.61 -1.53 -5.78
CA PRO A 11 13.42 -0.45 -5.21
C PRO A 11 12.73 0.92 -5.41
N GLU A 12 12.69 1.75 -4.36
CA GLU A 12 12.12 3.11 -4.42
C GLU A 12 12.71 3.88 -5.59
N THR A 13 11.89 4.52 -6.43
CA THR A 13 12.32 5.17 -7.68
C THR A 13 13.13 6.46 -7.49
N SER A 14 13.17 7.06 -6.30
CA SER A 14 13.99 8.24 -6.00
C SER A 14 15.50 7.93 -5.95
N GLY A 15 16.30 8.68 -6.71
CA GLY A 15 17.76 8.58 -6.79
C GLY A 15 18.28 7.77 -7.97
N ILE A 16 19.25 8.32 -8.71
CA ILE A 16 19.93 7.67 -9.83
C ILE A 16 20.99 6.73 -9.24
N GLN A 17 20.72 5.42 -9.29
CA GLN A 17 21.72 4.39 -8.97
C GLN A 17 21.96 3.51 -10.21
N PRO A 18 23.22 3.16 -10.52
CA PRO A 18 23.52 2.23 -11.61
C PRO A 18 22.77 0.90 -11.44
N GLY A 19 22.15 0.39 -12.52
CA GLY A 19 21.44 -0.90 -12.54
C GLY A 19 20.08 -0.92 -11.84
N LYS A 20 19.56 0.23 -11.39
CA LYS A 20 18.23 0.33 -10.77
C LYS A 20 17.09 0.07 -11.76
N ALA A 21 17.18 0.62 -12.97
CA ALA A 21 16.19 0.39 -14.02
C ALA A 21 16.08 -1.10 -14.36
N ARG A 22 17.22 -1.78 -14.54
CA ARG A 22 17.27 -3.22 -14.79
C ARG A 22 16.64 -4.04 -13.66
N ARG A 23 16.91 -3.70 -12.39
CA ARG A 23 16.27 -4.36 -11.24
C ARG A 23 14.76 -4.18 -11.20
N VAL A 24 14.26 -3.00 -11.59
CA VAL A 24 12.81 -2.75 -11.70
C VAL A 24 12.21 -3.58 -12.84
N GLU A 25 12.89 -3.64 -13.98
CA GLU A 25 12.46 -4.45 -15.13
C GLU A 25 12.44 -5.95 -14.80
N ASP A 26 13.48 -6.47 -14.15
CA ASP A 26 13.54 -7.86 -13.70
C ASP A 26 12.42 -8.18 -12.69
N ALA A 27 12.12 -7.26 -11.77
CA ALA A 27 11.02 -7.42 -10.83
C ALA A 27 9.65 -7.44 -11.54
N LEU A 28 9.44 -6.55 -12.51
CA LEU A 28 8.22 -6.51 -13.31
C LEU A 28 8.06 -7.76 -14.17
N ALA A 29 9.13 -8.25 -14.79
CA ALA A 29 9.12 -9.49 -15.55
C ALA A 29 8.71 -10.68 -14.69
N ARG A 30 9.21 -10.76 -13.45
CA ARG A 30 8.80 -11.79 -12.48
C ARG A 30 7.33 -11.66 -12.07
N CYS A 31 6.80 -10.44 -11.91
CA CYS A 31 5.38 -10.24 -11.66
C CYS A 31 4.51 -10.73 -12.82
N VAL A 32 4.89 -10.42 -14.06
CA VAL A 32 4.18 -10.87 -15.26
C VAL A 32 4.19 -12.39 -15.36
N GLU A 33 5.34 -13.02 -15.13
CA GLU A 33 5.46 -14.47 -15.17
C GLU A 33 4.62 -15.16 -14.09
N ALA A 34 4.63 -14.64 -12.85
CA ALA A 34 3.77 -15.15 -11.78
C ALA A 34 2.28 -15.05 -12.16
N LEU A 35 1.85 -13.91 -12.69
CA LEU A 35 0.46 -13.72 -13.16
C LEU A 35 0.08 -14.69 -14.28
N ARG A 36 1.00 -14.98 -15.22
CA ARG A 36 0.78 -15.99 -16.28
C ARG A 36 0.62 -17.40 -15.73
N GLN A 37 1.29 -17.71 -14.62
CA GLN A 37 1.18 -19.00 -13.93
C GLN A 37 -0.09 -19.11 -13.07
N GLY A 38 -0.91 -18.06 -13.01
CA GLY A 38 -2.13 -18.01 -12.19
C GLY A 38 -1.90 -17.60 -10.74
N ASP A 39 -0.69 -17.15 -10.39
CA ASP A 39 -0.42 -16.58 -9.07
C ASP A 39 -1.03 -15.18 -8.92
N ASN A 40 -1.30 -14.77 -7.68
CA ASN A 40 -1.80 -13.44 -7.36
C ASN A 40 -0.65 -12.51 -6.95
N VAL A 41 -0.61 -11.29 -7.49
CA VAL A 41 0.41 -10.30 -7.19
C VAL A 41 -0.21 -9.08 -6.49
N LEU A 42 0.30 -8.76 -5.29
CA LEU A 42 -0.04 -7.52 -4.58
C LEU A 42 1.00 -6.44 -4.90
N LEU A 43 0.58 -5.42 -5.63
CA LEU A 43 1.43 -4.30 -6.03
C LEU A 43 1.08 -3.03 -5.24
N TYR A 44 2.10 -2.35 -4.71
CA TYR A 44 1.96 -1.03 -4.11
C TYR A 44 2.37 0.03 -5.15
N PRO A 45 1.41 0.66 -5.87
CA PRO A 45 1.71 1.46 -7.05
C PRO A 45 2.53 2.71 -6.72
N ALA A 46 2.45 3.25 -5.51
CA ALA A 46 3.25 4.40 -5.12
C ALA A 46 4.75 4.07 -4.94
N GLY A 47 5.12 2.79 -4.81
CA GLY A 47 6.49 2.35 -4.54
C GLY A 47 7.06 2.82 -3.19
N ARG A 48 6.24 3.46 -2.35
CA ARG A 48 6.60 4.05 -1.06
C ARG A 48 5.43 3.90 -0.11
N LEU A 49 5.72 3.87 1.20
CA LEU A 49 4.67 4.03 2.21
C LEU A 49 4.02 5.41 2.05
N MET A 50 2.73 5.48 2.32
CA MET A 50 1.96 6.73 2.31
C MET A 50 2.63 7.75 3.26
N ARG A 51 3.18 8.83 2.69
CA ARG A 51 3.82 9.94 3.44
C ARG A 51 2.89 11.13 3.65
N ASP A 52 1.90 11.27 2.78
CA ASP A 52 0.90 12.34 2.82
C ASP A 52 -0.52 11.76 2.85
N ARG A 53 -1.49 12.58 3.30
CA ARG A 53 -2.92 12.21 3.34
C ARG A 53 -3.49 11.85 1.97
N MET A 54 -2.91 12.39 0.91
CA MET A 54 -3.32 12.15 -0.47
C MET A 54 -2.28 11.27 -1.15
N THR A 55 -2.75 10.27 -1.89
CA THR A 55 -1.89 9.46 -2.75
C THR A 55 -1.65 10.23 -4.05
N ASP A 56 -0.38 10.52 -4.32
CA ASP A 56 0.13 10.99 -5.62
C ASP A 56 1.09 9.93 -6.16
N LEU A 57 0.70 9.32 -7.28
CA LEU A 57 1.45 8.28 -7.97
C LEU A 57 2.38 8.87 -9.02
N GLY A 58 2.18 10.12 -9.43
CA GLY A 58 3.00 10.84 -10.39
C GLY A 58 3.29 10.03 -11.66
N GLY A 59 4.57 9.82 -11.96
CA GLY A 59 5.04 9.16 -13.18
C GLY A 59 5.18 7.63 -13.12
N VAL A 60 4.67 6.96 -12.08
CA VAL A 60 4.85 5.50 -11.94
C VAL A 60 4.17 4.74 -13.09
N SER A 61 4.86 3.75 -13.66
CA SER A 61 4.43 2.98 -14.83
C SER A 61 4.30 1.48 -14.58
N ALA A 62 4.46 1.01 -13.34
CA ALA A 62 4.43 -0.43 -13.04
C ALA A 62 3.12 -1.11 -13.46
N VAL A 63 1.98 -0.49 -13.14
CA VAL A 63 0.64 -1.01 -13.51
C VAL A 63 0.48 -1.01 -15.03
N GLU A 64 0.83 0.10 -15.69
CA GLU A 64 0.75 0.23 -17.15
C GLU A 64 1.60 -0.82 -17.87
N ARG A 65 2.84 -1.06 -17.44
CA ARG A 65 3.72 -2.07 -18.01
C ARG A 65 3.23 -3.51 -17.84
N ILE A 66 2.55 -3.81 -16.73
CA ILE A 66 1.95 -5.13 -16.51
C ILE A 66 0.73 -5.30 -17.42
N LEU A 67 -0.17 -4.32 -17.46
CA LEU A 67 -1.37 -4.36 -18.29
C LEU A 67 -1.06 -4.35 -19.80
N ALA A 68 0.02 -3.69 -20.22
CA ALA A 68 0.47 -3.74 -21.61
C ALA A 68 0.89 -5.15 -22.07
N GLN A 69 1.37 -5.99 -21.13
CA GLN A 69 1.75 -7.38 -21.41
C GLN A 69 0.63 -8.39 -21.12
N LEU A 70 -0.29 -8.04 -20.21
CA LEU A 70 -1.41 -8.86 -19.76
C LEU A 70 -2.69 -8.01 -19.72
N PRO A 71 -3.29 -7.68 -20.89
CA PRO A 71 -4.42 -6.75 -20.96
C PRO A 71 -5.67 -7.29 -20.23
N GLU A 72 -5.87 -8.60 -20.25
CA GLU A 72 -7.04 -9.30 -19.67
C GLU A 72 -6.86 -9.66 -18.19
N VAL A 73 -5.73 -9.29 -17.56
CA VAL A 73 -5.52 -9.65 -16.14
C VAL A 73 -6.53 -8.92 -15.26
N ARG A 74 -7.12 -9.65 -14.31
CA ARG A 74 -8.02 -9.07 -13.31
C ARG A 74 -7.27 -8.08 -12.45
N LEU A 75 -7.83 -6.88 -12.30
CA LEU A 75 -7.24 -5.78 -11.55
C LEU A 75 -8.17 -5.42 -10.40
N VAL A 76 -7.69 -5.64 -9.17
CA VAL A 76 -8.43 -5.30 -7.96
C VAL A 76 -7.72 -4.15 -7.27
N LEU A 77 -8.39 -3.00 -7.17
CA LEU A 77 -7.93 -1.88 -6.38
C LEU A 77 -8.26 -2.12 -4.92
N VAL A 78 -7.25 -1.98 -4.05
CA VAL A 78 -7.40 -2.19 -2.61
C VAL A 78 -7.09 -0.89 -1.89
N ARG A 79 -8.08 -0.33 -1.20
CA ARG A 79 -7.94 0.86 -0.36
C ARG A 79 -8.15 0.50 1.10
N THR A 80 -7.17 0.79 1.94
CA THR A 80 -7.29 0.65 3.39
C THR A 80 -7.45 2.04 4.02
N THR A 81 -8.63 2.31 4.55
CA THR A 81 -8.93 3.56 5.26
C THR A 81 -8.93 3.33 6.76
N GLY A 82 -8.70 4.40 7.52
CA GLY A 82 -8.64 4.29 8.96
C GLY A 82 -7.39 3.59 9.46
N LEU A 83 -6.23 3.68 8.78
CA LEU A 83 -4.90 3.44 9.38
C LEU A 83 -4.04 4.72 9.53
N TRP A 84 -4.42 5.81 8.84
CA TRP A 84 -3.77 7.12 8.91
C TRP A 84 -3.86 7.76 10.31
N GLY A 85 -2.72 8.09 10.92
CA GLY A 85 -2.63 8.56 12.32
C GLY A 85 -2.37 7.47 13.36
N SER A 86 -2.18 6.21 12.94
CA SER A 86 -1.67 5.14 13.81
C SER A 86 -0.13 5.13 13.86
N SER A 87 0.45 4.52 14.88
CA SER A 87 1.90 4.29 15.01
C SER A 87 2.49 3.36 13.94
N PHE A 88 1.64 2.73 13.11
CA PHE A 88 2.05 1.85 12.02
C PHE A 88 2.22 2.58 10.67
N GLY A 89 1.94 3.89 10.62
CA GLY A 89 2.15 4.72 9.45
C GLY A 89 2.90 6.02 9.78
N TRP A 90 3.13 6.83 8.75
CA TRP A 90 3.80 8.14 8.86
C TRP A 90 2.90 9.25 9.44
N GLY A 91 1.71 8.93 9.94
CA GLY A 91 0.74 9.93 10.42
C GLY A 91 1.22 10.77 11.60
N ALA A 92 2.32 10.39 12.26
CA ALA A 92 2.99 11.15 13.31
C ALA A 92 4.25 11.91 12.83
N GLY A 93 4.57 11.88 11.54
CA GLY A 93 5.73 12.56 10.93
C GLY A 93 7.09 11.85 11.13
N THR A 94 7.12 10.71 11.83
CA THR A 94 8.34 9.92 12.08
C THR A 94 8.25 8.52 11.50
N GLU A 95 9.38 7.94 11.08
CA GLU A 95 9.45 6.57 10.57
C GLU A 95 8.92 5.56 11.61
N PRO A 96 7.94 4.70 11.24
CA PRO A 96 7.34 3.77 12.19
C PRO A 96 8.36 2.69 12.57
N ARG A 97 8.76 2.66 13.85
CA ARG A 97 9.55 1.55 14.42
C ARG A 97 8.63 0.33 14.65
N LEU A 98 8.24 -0.34 13.57
CA LEU A 98 7.24 -1.42 13.54
C LEU A 98 7.43 -2.46 14.66
N GLY A 99 8.67 -2.91 14.90
CA GLY A 99 8.96 -3.91 15.94
C GLY A 99 8.78 -3.42 17.38
N ARG A 100 9.09 -2.14 17.67
CA ARG A 100 8.84 -1.55 19.01
C ARG A 100 7.37 -1.21 19.19
N ALA A 101 6.73 -0.67 18.15
CA ALA A 101 5.30 -0.39 18.17
C ALA A 101 4.48 -1.66 18.41
N LEU A 102 4.79 -2.77 17.72
CA LEU A 102 4.08 -4.03 17.88
C LEU A 102 4.18 -4.59 19.31
N LYS A 103 5.37 -4.58 19.93
CA LYS A 103 5.55 -5.03 21.32
C LYS A 103 4.80 -4.15 22.32
N ALA A 104 4.83 -2.83 22.12
CA ALA A 104 4.08 -1.90 22.97
C ALA A 104 2.56 -2.13 22.86
N HIS A 105 2.05 -2.34 21.65
CA HIS A 105 0.62 -2.61 21.43
C HIS A 105 0.16 -3.96 21.96
N LEU A 106 1.03 -4.99 21.93
CA LEU A 106 0.73 -6.28 22.57
C LEU A 106 0.62 -6.15 24.09
N LEU A 107 1.51 -5.35 24.71
CA LEU A 107 1.43 -5.03 26.13
C LEU A 107 0.20 -4.19 26.46
N ASP A 108 -0.11 -3.19 25.63
CA ASP A 108 -1.29 -2.33 25.81
C ASP A 108 -2.59 -3.12 25.64
N LEU A 109 -2.63 -4.11 24.75
CA LEU A 109 -3.73 -5.06 24.59
C LEU A 109 -3.87 -5.98 25.81
N ALA A 110 -2.75 -6.46 26.37
CA ALA A 110 -2.74 -7.29 27.57
C ALA A 110 -3.21 -6.48 28.80
N ILE A 111 -2.73 -5.24 28.96
CA ILE A 111 -3.07 -4.33 30.05
C ILE A 111 -4.53 -3.86 29.96
N SER A 112 -5.00 -3.55 28.76
CA SER A 112 -6.39 -3.12 28.56
C SER A 112 -7.37 -4.29 28.65
N GLY A 113 -6.89 -5.54 28.65
CA GLY A 113 -7.72 -6.71 28.39
C GLY A 113 -8.22 -6.69 26.94
N ILE A 114 -8.05 -7.79 26.22
CA ILE A 114 -8.33 -7.90 24.77
C ILE A 114 -9.69 -7.29 24.36
N PHE A 115 -10.67 -7.33 25.26
CA PHE A 115 -12.02 -6.80 25.06
C PHE A 115 -12.17 -5.29 25.29
N PHE A 116 -11.41 -4.67 26.20
CA PHE A 116 -11.52 -3.24 26.50
C PHE A 116 -10.53 -2.39 25.72
N ALA A 117 -9.54 -2.99 25.04
CA ALA A 117 -8.62 -2.24 24.20
C ALA A 117 -9.39 -1.37 23.18
N PRO A 118 -9.07 -0.05 23.09
CA PRO A 118 -9.74 0.87 22.19
C PRO A 118 -9.66 0.38 20.73
N LYS A 119 -10.82 0.16 20.12
CA LYS A 119 -10.92 -0.39 18.75
C LYS A 119 -10.88 0.74 17.73
N ARG A 120 -9.93 0.64 16.81
CA ARG A 120 -9.86 1.53 15.64
C ARG A 120 -10.65 0.92 14.48
N ASN A 121 -11.53 1.70 13.90
CA ASN A 121 -12.26 1.29 12.70
C ASN A 121 -11.32 1.32 11.49
N VAL A 122 -10.92 0.14 11.03
CA VAL A 122 -10.17 -0.07 9.79
C VAL A 122 -11.13 -0.61 8.75
N ARG A 123 -11.18 0.01 7.58
CA ARG A 123 -12.01 -0.44 6.46
C ARG A 123 -11.12 -0.73 5.27
N ILE A 124 -11.12 -1.98 4.83
CA ILE A 124 -10.48 -2.43 3.59
C ILE A 124 -11.57 -2.49 2.52
N THR A 125 -11.38 -1.75 1.43
CA THR A 125 -12.27 -1.71 0.28
C THR A 125 -11.56 -2.39 -0.88
N LEU A 126 -12.19 -3.41 -1.46
CA LEU A 126 -11.74 -4.06 -2.68
C LEU A 126 -12.71 -3.69 -3.79
N ALA A 127 -12.20 -3.18 -4.90
CA ALA A 127 -13.00 -2.82 -6.07
C ALA A 127 -12.35 -3.37 -7.34
N GLU A 128 -13.16 -4.00 -8.19
CA GLU A 128 -12.75 -4.42 -9.54
C GLU A 128 -13.43 -3.46 -10.54
N PRO A 129 -12.78 -2.33 -10.89
CA PRO A 129 -13.38 -1.35 -11.78
C PRO A 129 -13.45 -1.86 -13.22
N GLU A 130 -14.65 -1.95 -13.78
CA GLU A 130 -14.90 -2.28 -15.19
C GLU A 130 -14.45 -1.13 -16.12
N ASP A 131 -14.50 0.10 -15.63
CA ASP A 131 -14.18 1.34 -16.35
C ASP A 131 -12.69 1.74 -16.24
N PHE A 132 -11.82 0.85 -15.73
CA PHE A 132 -10.41 1.15 -15.60
C PHE A 132 -9.79 1.44 -16.98
N PRO A 133 -9.07 2.57 -17.16
CA PRO A 133 -8.61 3.02 -18.47
C PRO A 133 -7.35 2.25 -18.93
N ARG A 134 -7.50 0.94 -19.21
CA ARG A 134 -6.43 -0.02 -19.55
C ARG A 134 -5.59 0.36 -20.78
N GLN A 135 -6.15 1.17 -21.69
CA GLN A 135 -5.48 1.57 -22.94
C GLN A 135 -5.14 3.08 -23.01
N ALA A 136 -5.51 3.88 -22.01
CA ALA A 136 -5.35 5.34 -22.07
C ALA A 136 -3.96 5.83 -21.58
N GLY A 137 -3.02 4.91 -21.38
CA GLY A 137 -1.66 5.18 -20.93
C GLY A 137 -1.53 5.52 -19.44
N ARG A 138 -0.28 5.59 -18.96
CA ARG A 138 0.06 5.74 -17.54
C ARG A 138 -0.62 6.90 -16.82
N ALA A 139 -0.74 8.06 -17.47
CA ALA A 139 -1.26 9.26 -16.81
C ALA A 139 -2.76 9.13 -16.50
N ALA A 140 -3.54 8.54 -17.40
CA ALA A 140 -4.96 8.28 -17.18
C ALA A 140 -5.17 7.21 -16.10
N MET A 141 -4.39 6.12 -16.16
CA MET A 141 -4.41 5.07 -15.13
C MET A 141 -4.07 5.61 -13.74
N ASN A 142 -3.02 6.44 -13.63
CA ASN A 142 -2.62 7.02 -12.35
C ASN A 142 -3.70 7.94 -11.80
N ARG A 143 -4.27 8.83 -12.62
CA ARG A 143 -5.39 9.70 -12.18
C ARG A 143 -6.60 8.91 -11.71
N PHE A 144 -6.94 7.81 -12.39
CA PHE A 144 -8.03 6.93 -11.97
C PHE A 144 -7.75 6.32 -10.60
N MET A 145 -6.57 5.73 -10.42
CA MET A 145 -6.13 5.14 -9.16
C MET A 145 -6.07 6.19 -8.04
N GLU A 146 -5.55 7.38 -8.30
CA GLU A 146 -5.51 8.49 -7.35
C GLU A 146 -6.93 8.90 -6.92
N GLY A 147 -7.86 9.02 -7.87
CA GLY A 147 -9.28 9.28 -7.57
C GLY A 147 -9.88 8.21 -6.66
N PHE A 148 -9.64 6.94 -6.96
CA PHE A 148 -10.07 5.82 -6.11
C PHE A 148 -9.42 5.88 -4.71
N TYR A 149 -8.10 6.07 -4.61
CA TYR A 149 -7.41 6.08 -3.32
C TYR A 149 -7.76 7.29 -2.46
N ASN A 150 -8.09 8.44 -3.08
CA ASN A 150 -8.31 9.71 -2.38
C ASN A 150 -9.78 10.01 -2.04
N GLN A 151 -10.75 9.24 -2.55
CA GLN A 151 -12.20 9.43 -2.31
C GLN A 151 -12.59 9.45 -0.82
N ASP A 152 -11.92 8.68 0.02
CA ASP A 152 -12.16 8.60 1.47
C ASP A 152 -10.84 8.73 2.24
N SER A 153 -10.15 9.86 2.11
CA SER A 153 -8.97 10.16 2.92
C SER A 153 -9.40 10.90 4.20
N PRO A 154 -9.85 10.23 5.28
CA PRO A 154 -10.22 10.91 6.52
C PRO A 154 -9.00 11.61 7.13
N PRO A 155 -9.20 12.72 7.87
CA PRO A 155 -8.12 13.35 8.61
C PRO A 155 -7.50 12.37 9.61
N ALA A 156 -6.25 12.60 9.99
CA ALA A 156 -5.57 11.77 10.98
C ALA A 156 -6.41 11.71 12.27
N ARG A 157 -6.91 10.51 12.60
CA ARG A 157 -7.65 10.28 13.84
C ARG A 157 -6.70 9.61 14.82
N TYR A 158 -6.38 10.29 15.91
CA TYR A 158 -5.74 9.65 17.05
C TYR A 158 -6.77 8.72 17.70
N VAL A 159 -6.35 7.49 17.99
CA VAL A 159 -7.09 6.54 18.81
C VAL A 159 -6.17 6.24 19.99
N PRO A 160 -6.63 6.45 21.25
CA PRO A 160 -5.85 6.09 22.42
C PRO A 160 -5.38 4.64 22.34
N TYR A 161 -4.21 4.33 22.90
CA TYR A 161 -3.71 2.95 22.93
C TYR A 161 -4.11 2.21 24.21
N ARG A 162 -4.52 2.95 25.24
CA ARG A 162 -4.99 2.43 26.54
C ARG A 162 -6.34 3.04 26.89
N ILE A 163 -7.16 2.30 27.65
CA ILE A 163 -8.50 2.74 28.06
C ILE A 163 -8.52 4.00 28.95
N TRP A 164 -7.40 4.34 29.59
CA TRP A 164 -7.24 5.53 30.43
C TRP A 164 -6.51 6.70 29.75
N GLN A 165 -6.09 6.56 28.49
CA GLN A 165 -5.55 7.69 27.72
C GLN A 165 -6.71 8.53 27.15
N ARG A 166 -6.72 9.83 27.45
CA ARG A 166 -7.61 10.83 26.87
C ARG A 166 -6.90 11.63 25.79
#